data_AF-A0A535MBX1-F1
#
_entry.id   AF-A0A535MBX1-F1
#
_cell.length_a   1.000
_cell.length_b   1.000
_cell.length_c   1.000
_cell.angle_alpha   90.00
_cell.angle_beta   90.00
_cell.angle_gamma   90.00
#
_symmetry.space_group_name_H-M   'P 1'
#
loop_
_entity.id
_entity.type
_entity.pdbx_description
1 polymer ?
#
loop_
_entity_poly.entity_id
_entity_poly.type
_entity_poly.pdbx_seq_one_letter_code
_entity_poly.pdbx_strand_id
1 'polypeptide(L)'
;MDVDIEASVLARRGLTREQVGWLGEHDLDRANLLGSEGRLQSYLPVVDSRRVDRAYAWDGIGQPWFVQVKGTSVARSDGRYSWNIPAAHFTPYERFLVVFSIIDVTQGRLQDPVWCVPADHLVRLAGRGYDRATGAMLEITASPTGRDAMSRYRTTLAALWERLAPSPRLPAVGAIQEFPSLHQDQGAFYELSQIVELLRGSDDDLLPFRPASDITGRDLLIQQVDSVRALYLQIKGTARLEAPNNIRHLVRRRTFVPAEDFWLGFYYFEQPLRRFFPDCWLVPSLEFARRTADQHDATVLTFDTTLTEEHDRWREFRHAMSDQAAVIRSALGALPA
;
A
#
# COMPACT_ATOMS: atom_id res chain seq x y z
N MET A 1 37.11 2.63 0.34
CA MET A 1 37.57 1.46 -0.44
C MET A 1 36.45 0.41 -0.61
N ASP A 2 35.28 0.58 0.03
CA ASP A 2 34.18 -0.40 0.01
C ASP A 2 33.11 -0.15 -1.08
N VAL A 3 33.06 1.04 -1.67
CA VAL A 3 32.13 1.37 -2.78
C VAL A 3 32.49 0.62 -4.08
N ASP A 4 33.77 0.29 -4.27
CA ASP A 4 34.26 -0.35 -5.50
C ASP A 4 33.88 -1.84 -5.60
N ILE A 5 33.72 -2.53 -4.46
CA ILE A 5 33.41 -3.98 -4.46
C ILE A 5 31.94 -4.22 -4.82
N GLU A 6 31.02 -3.46 -4.21
CA GLU A 6 29.58 -3.54 -4.48
C GLU A 6 29.27 -3.17 -5.94
N ALA A 7 29.89 -2.10 -6.46
CA ALA A 7 29.78 -1.73 -7.87
C ALA A 7 30.31 -2.84 -8.81
N SER A 8 31.40 -3.53 -8.46
CA SER A 8 32.00 -4.56 -9.32
C SER A 8 31.17 -5.85 -9.43
N VAL A 9 30.47 -6.26 -8.36
CA VAL A 9 29.64 -7.48 -8.37
C VAL A 9 28.29 -7.23 -9.04
N LEU A 10 27.70 -6.06 -8.78
CA LEU A 10 26.47 -5.63 -9.45
C LEU A 10 26.70 -5.42 -10.96
N ALA A 11 27.83 -4.81 -11.34
CA ALA A 11 28.23 -4.65 -12.74
C ALA A 11 28.45 -6.00 -13.45
N ARG A 12 28.99 -7.02 -12.77
CA ARG A 12 29.16 -8.38 -13.35
C ARG A 12 27.84 -9.07 -13.68
N ARG A 13 26.74 -8.67 -13.02
CA ARG A 13 25.37 -9.15 -13.31
C ARG A 13 24.56 -8.20 -14.17
N GLY A 14 25.11 -7.05 -14.52
CA GLY A 14 24.40 -6.01 -15.25
C GLY A 14 23.23 -5.40 -14.48
N LEU A 15 23.19 -5.54 -13.14
CA LEU A 15 22.10 -5.00 -12.32
C LEU A 15 22.49 -3.65 -11.73
N THR A 16 21.56 -2.69 -11.75
CA THR A 16 21.70 -1.40 -11.07
C THR A 16 21.38 -1.53 -9.59
N ARG A 17 21.81 -0.55 -8.79
CA ARG A 17 21.49 -0.50 -7.36
C ARG A 17 19.98 -0.45 -7.09
N GLU A 18 19.25 0.26 -7.95
CA GLU A 18 17.78 0.34 -7.90
C GLU A 18 17.13 -1.02 -8.14
N GLN A 19 17.60 -1.76 -9.15
CA GLN A 19 17.10 -3.10 -9.45
C GLN A 19 17.35 -4.08 -8.28
N VAL A 20 18.48 -3.93 -7.58
CA VAL A 20 18.79 -4.73 -6.38
C VAL A 20 17.88 -4.39 -5.22
N GLY A 21 17.60 -3.10 -5.00
CA GLY A 21 16.60 -2.64 -4.02
C GLY A 21 15.23 -3.25 -4.31
N TRP A 22 14.79 -3.16 -5.56
CA TRP A 22 13.51 -3.70 -6.02
C TRP A 22 13.39 -5.22 -5.81
N LEU A 23 14.45 -5.98 -6.13
CA LEU A 23 14.48 -7.43 -5.86
C LEU A 23 14.36 -7.74 -4.36
N GLY A 24 15.03 -6.95 -3.52
CA GLY A 24 14.93 -7.08 -2.06
C GLY A 24 13.50 -6.86 -1.56
N GLU A 25 12.82 -5.82 -2.05
CA GLU A 25 11.43 -5.55 -1.69
C GLU A 25 10.47 -6.66 -2.15
N HIS A 26 10.65 -7.22 -3.35
CA HIS A 26 9.84 -8.35 -3.84
C HIS A 26 10.07 -9.64 -3.04
N ASP A 27 11.31 -9.90 -2.61
CA ASP A 27 11.59 -11.07 -1.77
C ASP A 27 11.00 -10.91 -0.37
N LEU A 28 10.89 -9.66 0.12
CA LEU A 28 10.15 -9.32 1.34
C LEU A 28 8.66 -9.59 1.19
N ASP A 29 8.05 -9.14 0.08
CA ASP A 29 6.65 -9.40 -0.23
C ASP A 29 6.36 -10.89 -0.27
N ARG A 30 7.23 -11.67 -0.93
CA ARG A 30 7.14 -13.14 -0.96
C ARG A 30 7.20 -13.75 0.44
N ALA A 31 8.15 -13.33 1.27
CA ALA A 31 8.32 -13.87 2.62
C ALA A 31 7.08 -13.59 3.50
N ASN A 32 6.58 -12.36 3.45
CA ASN A 32 5.39 -11.93 4.18
C ASN A 32 4.12 -12.65 3.72
N LEU A 33 3.92 -12.78 2.41
CA LEU A 33 2.78 -13.48 1.83
C LEU A 33 2.78 -14.97 2.22
N LEU A 34 3.92 -15.65 2.09
CA LEU A 34 4.04 -17.07 2.44
C LEU A 34 3.89 -17.30 3.94
N GLY A 35 4.57 -16.49 4.77
CA GLY A 35 4.53 -16.63 6.23
C GLY A 35 3.17 -16.35 6.84
N SER A 36 2.38 -15.46 6.23
CA SER A 36 1.00 -15.16 6.63
C SER A 36 -0.06 -16.05 5.98
N GLU A 37 0.34 -17.08 5.23
CA GLU A 37 -0.58 -17.96 4.49
C GLU A 37 -1.50 -17.22 3.51
N GLY A 38 -0.99 -16.16 2.89
CA GLY A 38 -1.72 -15.35 1.91
C GLY A 38 -2.57 -14.22 2.51
N ARG A 39 -2.57 -14.06 3.84
CA ARG A 39 -3.42 -13.07 4.53
C ARG A 39 -2.83 -11.66 4.52
N LEU A 40 -1.51 -11.53 4.47
CA LEU A 40 -0.85 -10.23 4.43
C LEU A 40 -0.67 -9.78 2.98
N GLN A 41 -1.53 -8.87 2.55
CA GLN A 41 -1.53 -8.31 1.20
C GLN A 41 -0.56 -7.13 1.11
N SER A 42 0.34 -7.16 0.13
CA SER A 42 1.24 -6.04 -0.16
C SER A 42 0.61 -5.03 -1.11
N TYR A 43 0.94 -3.77 -0.86
CA TYR A 43 0.52 -2.60 -1.62
C TYR A 43 1.77 -1.82 -2.04
N LEU A 44 1.88 -1.52 -3.33
CA LEU A 44 3.00 -0.81 -3.92
C LEU A 44 2.60 0.64 -4.20
N PRO A 45 3.43 1.63 -3.82
CA PRO A 45 3.15 3.02 -4.13
C PRO A 45 3.09 3.21 -5.65
N VAL A 46 2.13 4.00 -6.12
CA VAL A 46 2.03 4.36 -7.55
C VAL A 46 3.19 5.26 -7.95
N VAL A 47 3.57 6.17 -7.07
CA VAL A 47 4.64 7.14 -7.24
C VAL A 47 5.69 6.93 -6.16
N ASP A 48 6.95 6.79 -6.56
CA ASP A 48 8.06 6.72 -5.63
C ASP A 48 8.45 8.13 -5.14
N SER A 49 7.56 8.75 -4.36
CA SER A 49 7.70 10.17 -3.98
C SER A 49 7.81 10.41 -2.48
N ARG A 50 7.55 9.42 -1.62
CA ARG A 50 7.48 9.63 -0.15
C ARG A 50 8.05 8.48 0.68
N ARG A 51 8.95 7.67 0.09
CA ARG A 51 9.94 6.83 0.80
C ARG A 51 9.36 5.72 1.69
N VAL A 52 8.07 5.46 1.53
CA VAL A 52 7.41 4.22 1.92
C VAL A 52 7.49 3.30 0.71
N ASP A 53 8.20 2.18 0.86
CA ASP A 53 8.44 1.28 -0.26
C ASP A 53 7.26 0.30 -0.39
N ARG A 54 6.64 -0.09 0.72
CA ARG A 54 5.47 -0.98 0.76
C ARG A 54 4.48 -0.56 1.84
N ALA A 55 3.21 -0.87 1.60
CA ALA A 55 2.22 -0.99 2.65
C ALA A 55 1.75 -2.45 2.74
N TYR A 56 1.46 -2.92 3.95
CA TYR A 56 0.95 -4.27 4.19
C TYR A 56 -0.35 -4.21 4.96
N ALA A 57 -1.39 -4.83 4.42
CA ALA A 57 -2.73 -4.90 5.02
C ALA A 57 -3.10 -6.35 5.30
N TRP A 58 -3.69 -6.61 6.46
CA TRP A 58 -4.12 -7.95 6.85
C TRP A 58 -5.55 -8.21 6.37
N ASP A 59 -5.72 -9.14 5.44
CA ASP A 59 -7.00 -9.43 4.76
C ASP A 59 -7.64 -8.16 4.14
N GLY A 60 -6.82 -7.15 3.86
CA GLY A 60 -7.26 -5.81 3.46
C GLY A 60 -7.94 -4.99 4.57
N ILE A 61 -8.16 -5.51 5.78
CA ILE A 61 -8.98 -4.88 6.82
C ILE A 61 -8.11 -4.07 7.79
N GLY A 62 -8.61 -2.88 8.16
CA GLY A 62 -7.99 -2.02 9.16
C GLY A 62 -6.77 -1.28 8.62
N GLN A 63 -6.22 -0.40 9.47
CA GLN A 63 -5.06 0.41 9.09
C GLN A 63 -3.89 -0.49 8.68
N PRO A 64 -3.15 -0.15 7.62
CA PRO A 64 -2.00 -0.92 7.15
C PRO A 64 -0.76 -0.69 8.03
N TRP A 65 0.27 -1.50 7.81
CA TRP A 65 1.64 -1.16 8.20
C TRP A 65 2.36 -0.56 7.00
N PHE A 66 2.98 0.60 7.18
CA PHE A 66 3.85 1.20 6.19
C PHE A 66 5.28 0.75 6.43
N VAL A 67 6.00 0.42 5.37
CA VAL A 67 7.33 -0.19 5.46
C VAL A 67 8.28 0.48 4.49
N GLN A 68 9.41 0.91 5.03
CA GLN A 68 10.60 1.25 4.26
C GLN A 68 11.60 0.10 4.35
N VAL A 69 12.14 -0.32 3.22
CA VAL A 69 13.12 -1.40 3.10
C VAL A 69 14.49 -0.78 2.82
N LYS A 70 15.50 -1.23 3.56
CA LYS A 70 16.90 -0.85 3.36
C LYS A 70 17.76 -2.10 3.31
N GLY A 71 18.26 -2.39 2.11
CA GLY A 71 19.20 -3.48 1.88
C GLY A 71 20.65 -3.01 1.90
N THR A 72 21.54 -3.88 2.34
CA THR A 72 22.99 -3.74 2.15
C THR A 72 23.59 -5.10 1.79
N SER A 73 24.65 -5.12 1.00
CA SER A 73 25.37 -6.36 0.67
C SER A 73 26.73 -6.48 1.34
N VAL A 74 27.22 -5.40 1.94
CA VAL A 74 28.61 -5.29 2.42
C VAL A 74 28.64 -5.28 3.95
N ALA A 75 29.34 -6.26 4.51
CA ALA A 75 29.72 -6.25 5.92
C ALA A 75 30.92 -5.31 6.13
N ARG A 76 30.92 -4.60 7.25
CA ARG A 76 32.08 -3.87 7.75
C ARG A 76 33.19 -4.85 8.16
N SER A 77 34.39 -4.32 8.37
CA SER A 77 35.56 -5.09 8.83
C SER A 77 35.34 -5.82 10.15
N ASP A 78 34.41 -5.37 11.00
CA ASP A 78 34.05 -5.99 12.27
C ASP A 78 32.88 -6.98 12.16
N GLY A 79 32.43 -7.29 10.94
CA GLY A 79 31.33 -8.22 10.66
C GLY A 79 29.92 -7.65 10.89
N ARG A 80 29.79 -6.36 11.22
CA ARG A 80 28.49 -5.68 11.31
C ARG A 80 28.07 -5.12 9.96
N TYR A 81 26.78 -4.88 9.80
CA TYR A 81 26.21 -4.23 8.63
C TYR A 81 25.76 -2.83 8.98
N SER A 82 25.88 -1.91 8.02
CA SER A 82 25.44 -0.52 8.19
C SER A 82 24.50 -0.08 7.07
N TRP A 83 23.56 0.77 7.44
CA TRP A 83 22.61 1.42 6.56
C TRP A 83 22.54 2.90 6.91
N ASN A 84 22.32 3.73 5.90
CA ASN A 84 22.18 5.17 6.07
C ASN A 84 20.83 5.62 5.54
N ILE A 85 20.14 6.44 6.33
CA ILE A 85 18.86 7.07 5.94
C ILE A 85 19.03 8.58 6.09
N PRO A 86 18.76 9.39 5.05
CA PRO A 86 18.85 10.84 5.21
C PRO A 86 17.84 11.33 6.26
N ALA A 87 18.31 12.15 7.20
CA ALA A 87 17.49 12.58 8.33
C ALA A 87 16.36 13.53 7.90
N ALA A 88 16.59 14.35 6.88
CA ALA A 88 15.57 15.24 6.29
C ALA A 88 14.39 14.47 5.65
N HIS A 89 14.55 13.17 5.50
CA HIS A 89 13.70 12.31 4.72
C HIS A 89 12.98 11.26 5.58
N PHE A 90 13.08 11.39 6.91
CA PHE A 90 12.60 10.40 7.85
C PHE A 90 11.68 11.06 8.89
N THR A 91 10.37 10.95 8.65
CA THR A 91 9.33 11.36 9.59
C THR A 91 8.76 10.10 10.24
N PRO A 92 9.05 9.82 11.53
CA PRO A 92 8.48 8.65 12.20
C PRO A 92 7.02 8.90 12.57
N TYR A 93 6.17 7.88 12.38
CA TYR A 93 4.77 7.87 12.81
C TYR A 93 4.36 6.45 13.21
N GLU A 94 3.18 6.32 13.82
CA GLU A 94 2.66 5.01 14.22
C GLU A 94 2.48 4.10 13.01
N ARG A 95 2.70 2.80 13.19
CA ARG A 95 2.61 1.79 12.14
C ARG A 95 3.56 1.99 10.95
N PHE A 96 4.60 2.81 11.12
CA PHE A 96 5.72 2.89 10.19
C PHE A 96 6.89 2.03 10.70
N LEU A 97 7.35 1.10 9.87
CA LEU A 97 8.48 0.22 10.15
C LEU A 97 9.59 0.46 9.13
N VAL A 98 10.83 0.28 9.58
CA VAL A 98 11.98 0.14 8.70
C VAL A 98 12.50 -1.27 8.80
N VAL A 99 12.58 -1.95 7.65
CA VAL A 99 13.16 -3.28 7.53
C VAL A 99 14.58 -3.15 6.98
N PHE A 100 15.56 -3.48 7.81
CA PHE A 100 16.95 -3.63 7.39
C PHE A 100 17.21 -5.07 6.98
N SER A 101 17.84 -5.25 5.83
CA SER A 101 18.12 -6.58 5.28
C SER A 101 19.54 -6.67 4.73
N ILE A 102 20.05 -7.90 4.72
CA ILE A 102 21.28 -8.27 4.04
C ILE A 102 20.88 -8.86 2.68
N ILE A 103 21.53 -8.40 1.62
CA ILE A 103 21.32 -8.88 0.26
C ILE A 103 22.45 -9.83 -0.12
N ASP A 104 22.11 -11.09 -0.43
CA ASP A 104 23.01 -11.98 -1.14
C ASP A 104 23.09 -11.54 -2.59
N VAL A 105 24.16 -10.83 -2.96
CA VAL A 105 24.38 -10.40 -4.35
C VAL A 105 24.61 -11.57 -5.31
N THR A 106 25.03 -12.74 -4.79
CA THR A 106 25.24 -13.97 -5.56
C THR A 106 23.94 -14.73 -5.79
N GLN A 107 22.97 -14.65 -4.89
CA GLN A 107 21.64 -15.27 -5.10
C GLN A 107 20.59 -14.28 -5.61
N GLY A 108 20.83 -12.97 -5.48
CA GLY A 108 19.84 -11.94 -5.74
C GLY A 108 18.65 -12.03 -4.77
N ARG A 109 18.90 -12.42 -3.51
CA ARG A 109 17.89 -12.72 -2.50
C ARG A 109 18.19 -11.99 -1.20
N LEU A 110 17.17 -11.74 -0.39
CA LEU A 110 17.39 -11.35 1.00
C LEU A 110 17.91 -12.55 1.80
N GLN A 111 18.75 -12.26 2.79
CA GLN A 111 19.27 -13.25 3.73
C GLN A 111 18.77 -12.99 5.14
N ASP A 112 18.70 -14.07 5.92
CA ASP A 112 18.57 -13.96 7.37
C ASP A 112 19.91 -13.58 8.01
N PRO A 113 19.89 -12.79 9.10
CA PRO A 113 18.70 -12.19 9.70
C PRO A 113 18.25 -10.90 9.01
N VAL A 114 17.01 -10.49 9.27
CA VAL A 114 16.50 -9.15 9.00
C VAL A 114 16.19 -8.43 10.32
N TRP A 115 16.09 -7.10 10.29
CA TRP A 115 15.68 -6.31 11.44
C TRP A 115 14.43 -5.51 11.11
N CYS A 116 13.39 -5.68 11.91
CA CYS A 116 12.12 -4.96 11.76
C CYS A 116 11.98 -3.95 12.90
N VAL A 117 12.18 -2.68 12.60
CA VAL A 117 12.32 -1.62 13.61
C VAL A 117 11.18 -0.60 13.47
N PRO A 118 10.41 -0.34 14.53
CA PRO A 118 9.50 0.81 14.56
C PRO A 118 10.22 2.13 14.28
N ALA A 119 9.64 2.97 13.43
CA ALA A 119 10.29 4.19 12.98
C ALA A 119 10.62 5.15 14.14
N ASP A 120 9.75 5.23 15.16
CA ASP A 120 9.96 6.03 16.36
C ASP A 120 11.14 5.55 17.23
N HIS A 121 11.39 4.24 17.21
CA HIS A 121 12.55 3.61 17.87
C HIS A 121 13.84 3.91 17.11
N LEU A 122 13.77 4.01 15.78
CA LEU A 122 14.93 4.17 14.93
C LEU A 122 15.71 5.45 15.22
N VAL A 123 15.01 6.57 15.43
CA VAL A 123 15.63 7.87 15.76
C VAL A 123 16.49 7.78 17.03
N ARG A 124 16.12 6.91 17.98
CA ARG A 124 16.85 6.69 19.24
C ARG A 124 18.03 5.74 19.09
N LEU A 125 17.99 4.85 18.09
CA LEU A 125 18.99 3.82 17.84
C LEU A 125 20.08 4.29 16.88
N ALA A 126 19.76 5.22 15.99
CA ALA A 126 20.67 5.69 14.97
C ALA A 126 21.80 6.53 15.56
N GLY A 127 23.02 6.29 15.06
CA GLY A 127 24.12 7.24 15.14
C GLY A 127 23.87 8.45 14.23
N ARG A 128 24.63 9.52 14.45
CA ARG A 128 24.61 10.70 13.57
C ARG A 128 25.72 10.58 12.53
N GLY A 129 25.33 10.55 11.26
CA GLY A 129 26.23 10.62 10.12
C GLY A 129 26.05 11.93 9.35
N TYR A 130 26.96 12.17 8.40
CA TYR A 130 26.85 13.29 7.47
C TYR A 130 27.34 12.87 6.08
N ASP A 131 26.56 13.21 5.07
CA ASP A 131 26.92 13.06 3.66
C ASP A 131 26.89 14.43 2.97
N ARG A 132 27.85 14.67 2.07
CA ARG A 132 28.02 16.00 1.47
C ARG A 132 26.90 16.38 0.50
N ALA A 133 26.25 15.39 -0.12
CA ALA A 133 25.16 15.62 -1.08
C ALA A 133 23.79 15.62 -0.41
N THR A 134 23.57 14.77 0.59
CA THR A 134 22.27 14.53 1.22
C THR A 134 22.14 15.10 2.63
N GLY A 135 23.24 15.61 3.20
CA GLY A 135 23.26 16.30 4.49
C GLY A 135 23.31 15.34 5.69
N ALA A 136 22.54 15.66 6.73
CA ALA A 136 22.52 14.84 7.95
C ALA A 136 21.93 13.45 7.68
N MET A 137 22.57 12.41 8.22
CA MET A 137 22.18 11.01 8.05
C MET A 137 21.93 10.34 9.40
N LEU A 138 20.94 9.45 9.43
CA LEU A 138 20.79 8.42 10.45
C LEU A 138 21.65 7.24 10.03
N GLU A 139 22.71 6.95 10.80
CA GLU A 139 23.57 5.78 10.60
C GLU A 139 23.09 4.64 11.51
N ILE A 140 22.65 3.54 10.90
CA ILE A 140 22.20 2.35 11.60
C ILE A 140 23.27 1.29 11.44
N THR A 141 23.65 0.62 12.52
CA THR A 141 24.59 -0.50 12.49
C THR A 141 24.05 -1.67 13.30
N ALA A 142 24.10 -2.88 12.74
CA ALA A 142 23.65 -4.09 13.40
C ALA A 142 24.59 -5.27 13.13
N SER A 143 24.83 -6.08 14.15
CA SER A 143 25.49 -7.36 14.06
C SER A 143 24.46 -8.44 13.72
N PRO A 144 24.74 -9.38 12.80
CA PRO A 144 23.83 -10.49 12.49
C PRO A 144 23.74 -11.53 13.63
N THR A 145 24.79 -11.67 14.44
CA THR A 145 24.90 -12.70 15.49
C THR A 145 25.15 -12.12 16.88
N GLY A 146 25.84 -10.99 16.98
CA GLY A 146 26.19 -10.36 18.25
C GLY A 146 25.00 -9.79 19.02
N ARG A 147 25.20 -9.47 20.30
CA ARG A 147 24.20 -8.81 21.16
C ARG A 147 24.48 -7.30 21.21
N ASP A 148 23.68 -6.54 20.48
CA ASP A 148 23.71 -5.09 20.32
C ASP A 148 22.31 -4.47 20.52
N ALA A 149 22.20 -3.14 20.36
CA ALA A 149 20.93 -2.43 20.52
C ALA A 149 19.86 -2.85 19.50
N MET A 150 20.27 -3.33 18.32
CA MET A 150 19.38 -3.78 17.24
C MET A 150 18.90 -5.21 17.42
N SER A 151 19.57 -6.01 18.26
CA SER A 151 19.31 -7.45 18.44
C SER A 151 17.88 -7.77 18.83
N ARG A 152 17.20 -6.90 19.57
CA ARG A 152 15.79 -7.08 19.96
C ARG A 152 14.78 -6.96 18.80
N TYR A 153 15.21 -6.35 17.69
CA TYR A 153 14.44 -6.20 16.47
C TYR A 153 14.82 -7.22 15.39
N ARG A 154 15.83 -8.06 15.68
CA ARG A 154 16.27 -9.12 14.78
C ARG A 154 15.18 -10.19 14.67
N THR A 155 14.90 -10.61 13.46
CA THR A 155 13.98 -11.70 13.13
C THR A 155 14.47 -12.43 11.88
N THR A 156 13.75 -13.46 11.45
CA THR A 156 13.94 -14.12 10.17
C THR A 156 12.91 -13.63 9.16
N LEU A 157 13.20 -13.78 7.87
CA LEU A 157 12.25 -13.55 6.78
C LEU A 157 10.97 -14.37 6.98
N ALA A 158 11.10 -15.62 7.41
CA ALA A 158 9.97 -16.52 7.66
C ALA A 158 9.06 -16.08 8.82
N ALA A 159 9.59 -15.34 9.80
CA ALA A 159 8.82 -14.86 10.97
C ALA A 159 8.50 -13.35 10.89
N LEU A 160 8.92 -12.66 9.82
CA LEU A 160 8.75 -11.21 9.70
C LEU A 160 7.27 -10.80 9.77
N TRP A 161 6.40 -11.57 9.12
CA TRP A 161 4.96 -11.33 9.07
C TRP A 161 4.33 -11.21 10.47
N GLU A 162 4.89 -11.88 11.49
CA GLU A 162 4.37 -11.81 12.86
C GLU A 162 4.44 -10.40 13.46
N ARG A 163 5.39 -9.57 12.97
CA ARG A 163 5.51 -8.16 13.38
C ARG A 163 4.44 -7.27 12.76
N LEU A 164 3.80 -7.74 11.70
CA LEU A 164 2.77 -7.04 10.93
C LEU A 164 1.36 -7.56 11.26
N ALA A 165 1.26 -8.67 11.97
CA ALA A 165 0.00 -9.29 12.34
C ALA A 165 -0.80 -8.43 13.35
N PRO A 166 -2.13 -8.39 13.24
CA PRO A 166 -2.98 -7.69 14.20
C PRO A 166 -2.94 -8.34 15.59
N SER A 167 -3.18 -7.53 16.63
CA SER A 167 -3.30 -7.97 18.03
C SER A 167 -4.69 -7.61 18.58
N PRO A 168 -5.47 -8.57 19.14
CA PRO A 168 -5.18 -10.00 19.22
C PRO A 168 -5.19 -10.67 17.83
N ARG A 169 -4.48 -11.80 17.69
CA ARG A 169 -4.42 -12.56 16.43
C ARG A 169 -5.85 -12.92 15.98
N LEU A 170 -6.20 -12.53 14.76
CA LEU A 170 -7.49 -12.87 14.16
C LEU A 170 -7.59 -14.41 14.01
N PRO A 171 -8.82 -14.98 14.10
CA PRO A 171 -9.04 -16.40 13.86
C PRO A 171 -8.39 -16.84 12.54
N ALA A 172 -7.90 -18.08 12.49
CA ALA A 172 -7.47 -18.68 11.24
C ALA A 172 -8.70 -18.74 10.30
N VAL A 173 -8.70 -17.90 9.27
CA VAL A 173 -9.61 -18.05 8.14
C VAL A 173 -8.95 -19.09 7.24
N GLY A 174 -9.72 -20.08 6.76
CA GLY A 174 -9.18 -21.14 5.92
C GLY A 174 -8.35 -20.57 4.76
N ALA A 175 -7.23 -21.24 4.44
CA ALA A 175 -6.32 -20.82 3.39
C ALA A 175 -7.09 -20.45 2.11
N ILE A 176 -6.68 -19.35 1.46
CA ILE A 176 -7.18 -18.96 0.15
C ILE A 176 -6.91 -20.13 -0.79
N GLN A 177 -7.94 -20.92 -1.12
CA GLN A 177 -7.81 -22.18 -1.86
C GLN A 177 -7.58 -21.98 -3.36
N GLU A 178 -7.86 -20.78 -3.89
CA GLU A 178 -7.72 -20.46 -5.31
C GLU A 178 -6.92 -19.17 -5.50
N PHE A 179 -5.85 -19.24 -6.30
CA PHE A 179 -5.16 -18.05 -6.77
C PHE A 179 -6.11 -17.19 -7.61
N PRO A 180 -6.14 -15.85 -7.44
CA PRO A 180 -7.02 -15.00 -8.22
C PRO A 180 -6.75 -15.14 -9.72
N SER A 181 -7.80 -15.34 -10.51
CA SER A 181 -7.72 -15.21 -11.96
C SER A 181 -7.62 -13.72 -12.32
N LEU A 182 -6.49 -13.30 -12.90
CA LEU A 182 -6.34 -11.96 -13.48
C LEU A 182 -7.39 -11.77 -14.60
N HIS A 183 -8.36 -10.88 -14.37
CA HIS A 183 -9.29 -10.40 -15.39
C HIS A 183 -9.05 -8.89 -15.56
N GLN A 184 -7.89 -8.56 -16.13
CA GLN A 184 -7.51 -7.19 -16.45
C GLN A 184 -7.91 -6.92 -17.89
N ASP A 185 -8.71 -5.88 -18.13
CA ASP A 185 -8.65 -5.08 -19.37
C ASP A 185 -9.58 -3.85 -19.27
N GLN A 186 -10.77 -3.96 -18.64
CA GLN A 186 -11.67 -2.81 -18.46
C GLN A 186 -11.56 -2.12 -17.09
N GLY A 187 -11.37 -2.86 -15.99
CA GLY A 187 -11.22 -2.29 -14.64
C GLY A 187 -9.99 -1.37 -14.53
N ALA A 188 -8.88 -1.79 -15.12
CA ALA A 188 -7.62 -1.06 -15.11
C ALA A 188 -7.73 0.36 -15.71
N PHE A 189 -8.59 0.58 -16.72
CA PHE A 189 -8.81 1.91 -17.29
C PHE A 189 -9.40 2.88 -16.27
N TYR A 190 -10.41 2.45 -15.52
CA TYR A 190 -11.02 3.25 -14.48
C TYR A 190 -10.03 3.50 -13.35
N GLU A 191 -9.36 2.46 -12.86
CA GLU A 191 -8.33 2.57 -11.80
C GLU A 191 -7.24 3.59 -12.14
N LEU A 192 -6.63 3.46 -13.32
CA LEU A 192 -5.56 4.36 -13.74
C LEU A 192 -6.05 5.80 -13.91
N SER A 193 -7.26 5.98 -14.41
CA SER A 193 -7.85 7.31 -14.54
C SER A 193 -8.07 7.96 -13.18
N GLN A 194 -8.53 7.20 -12.17
CA GLN A 194 -8.73 7.74 -10.82
C GLN A 194 -7.42 8.03 -10.10
N ILE A 195 -6.39 7.21 -10.31
CA ILE A 195 -5.04 7.51 -9.83
C ILE A 195 -4.58 8.87 -10.37
N VAL A 196 -4.79 9.14 -11.66
CA VAL A 196 -4.39 10.42 -12.27
C VAL A 196 -5.13 11.60 -11.65
N GLU A 197 -6.45 11.52 -11.49
CA GLU A 197 -7.23 12.60 -10.87
C GLU A 197 -6.87 12.81 -9.40
N LEU A 198 -6.66 11.72 -8.65
CA LEU A 198 -6.21 11.79 -7.27
C LEU A 198 -4.84 12.49 -7.16
N LEU A 199 -3.87 12.09 -7.99
CA LEU A 199 -2.55 12.72 -7.99
C LEU A 199 -2.63 14.21 -8.33
N ARG A 200 -3.44 14.59 -9.33
CA ARG A 200 -3.65 16.00 -9.72
C ARG A 200 -4.21 16.87 -8.59
N GLY A 201 -5.14 16.35 -7.79
CA GLY A 201 -5.77 17.09 -6.68
C GLY A 201 -5.09 16.91 -5.32
N SER A 202 -4.06 16.05 -5.23
CA SER A 202 -3.45 15.68 -3.94
C SER A 202 -2.52 16.75 -3.36
N ASP A 203 -2.03 17.73 -4.13
CA ASP A 203 -0.99 18.66 -3.66
C ASP A 203 0.21 17.94 -2.97
N ASP A 204 0.52 16.72 -3.43
CA ASP A 204 1.50 15.78 -2.86
C ASP A 204 1.29 15.38 -1.39
N ASP A 205 0.09 15.50 -0.83
CA ASP A 205 -0.24 15.10 0.56
C ASP A 205 -0.99 13.76 0.68
N LEU A 206 -1.38 13.17 -0.45
CA LEU A 206 -1.98 11.83 -0.56
C LEU A 206 -1.07 10.91 -1.36
N LEU A 207 -0.76 9.74 -0.80
CA LEU A 207 0.05 8.72 -1.45
C LEU A 207 -0.82 7.50 -1.81
N PRO A 208 -1.13 7.29 -3.11
CA PRO A 208 -1.86 6.11 -3.55
C PRO A 208 -0.93 4.91 -3.70
N PHE A 209 -1.45 3.74 -3.33
CA PHE A 209 -0.85 2.44 -3.49
C PHE A 209 -1.80 1.50 -4.22
N ARG A 210 -1.25 0.62 -5.05
CA ARG A 210 -1.99 -0.48 -5.70
C ARG A 210 -1.67 -1.80 -5.02
N PRO A 211 -2.65 -2.70 -4.87
CA PRO A 211 -2.36 -4.04 -4.39
C PRO A 211 -1.42 -4.77 -5.37
N ALA A 212 -0.46 -5.53 -4.84
CA ALA A 212 0.40 -6.40 -5.65
C ALA A 212 -0.40 -7.54 -6.30
N SER A 213 -1.47 -7.96 -5.63
CA SER A 213 -2.42 -8.99 -6.06
C SER A 213 -3.84 -8.59 -5.66
N ASP A 214 -4.79 -8.70 -6.58
CA ASP A 214 -6.21 -8.39 -6.31
C ASP A 214 -6.90 -9.59 -5.67
N ILE A 215 -6.83 -9.66 -4.33
CA ILE A 215 -7.39 -10.74 -3.53
C ILE A 215 -8.64 -10.27 -2.77
N THR A 216 -8.65 -9.01 -2.33
CA THR A 216 -9.64 -8.47 -1.38
C THR A 216 -10.66 -7.54 -2.03
N GLY A 217 -10.57 -7.31 -3.34
CA GLY A 217 -11.45 -6.39 -4.08
C GLY A 217 -11.23 -4.92 -3.72
N ARG A 218 -10.08 -4.57 -3.14
CA ARG A 218 -9.66 -3.20 -2.81
C ARG A 218 -8.66 -2.74 -3.86
N ASP A 219 -9.06 -1.79 -4.69
CA ASP A 219 -8.30 -1.40 -5.90
C ASP A 219 -7.19 -0.40 -5.58
N LEU A 220 -7.39 0.46 -4.58
CA LEU A 220 -6.37 1.38 -4.06
C LEU A 220 -6.33 1.38 -2.53
N LEU A 221 -5.15 1.64 -1.99
CA LEU A 221 -4.93 2.12 -0.63
C LEU A 221 -4.37 3.55 -0.73
N ILE A 222 -4.89 4.48 0.04
CA ILE A 222 -4.50 5.89 -0.02
C ILE A 222 -4.08 6.31 1.38
N GLN A 223 -2.82 6.73 1.52
CA GLN A 223 -2.26 7.22 2.78
C GLN A 223 -2.23 8.74 2.80
N GLN A 224 -2.57 9.37 3.92
CA GLN A 224 -2.16 10.74 4.19
C GLN A 224 -0.66 10.74 4.55
N VAL A 225 0.16 11.43 3.75
CA VAL A 225 1.62 11.42 3.84
C VAL A 225 2.10 11.65 5.28
N ASP A 226 3.13 10.90 5.67
CA ASP A 226 3.75 10.94 7.00
C ASP A 226 2.79 10.68 8.18
N SER A 227 1.72 9.90 7.94
CA SER A 227 0.77 9.52 8.98
C SER A 227 0.30 8.08 8.86
N VAL A 228 -0.27 7.56 9.95
CA VAL A 228 -0.90 6.24 9.98
C VAL A 228 -2.19 6.17 9.17
N ARG A 229 -2.82 7.32 8.90
CA ARG A 229 -4.16 7.39 8.32
C ARG A 229 -4.14 6.91 6.89
N ALA A 230 -4.90 5.84 6.66
CA ALA A 230 -5.08 5.26 5.36
C ALA A 230 -6.54 4.88 5.11
N LEU A 231 -6.92 4.93 3.83
CA LEU A 231 -8.26 4.61 3.35
C LEU A 231 -8.14 3.72 2.13
N TYR A 232 -8.93 2.66 2.09
CA TYR A 232 -9.05 1.77 0.96
C TYR A 232 -10.19 2.23 0.05
N LEU A 233 -9.96 2.16 -1.26
CA LEU A 233 -10.94 2.52 -2.26
C LEU A 233 -11.16 1.34 -3.23
N GLN A 234 -12.41 0.93 -3.40
CA GLN A 234 -12.82 0.04 -4.48
C GLN A 234 -13.44 0.88 -5.60
N ILE A 235 -12.90 0.74 -6.80
CA ILE A 235 -13.28 1.49 -8.00
C ILE A 235 -14.21 0.61 -8.84
N LYS A 236 -15.36 1.16 -9.20
CA LYS A 236 -16.33 0.53 -10.09
C LYS A 236 -16.68 1.48 -11.23
N GLY A 237 -16.29 1.08 -12.43
CA GLY A 237 -16.63 1.77 -13.66
C GLY A 237 -17.82 1.14 -14.37
N THR A 238 -18.62 1.96 -15.05
CA THR A 238 -19.56 1.50 -16.08
C THR A 238 -19.58 2.47 -17.26
N ALA A 239 -19.86 1.94 -18.44
CA ALA A 239 -20.09 2.72 -19.65
C ALA A 239 -21.49 2.44 -20.23
N ARG A 240 -22.36 1.78 -19.44
CA ARG A 240 -23.69 1.34 -19.84
C ARG A 240 -24.75 2.15 -19.10
N LEU A 241 -25.78 2.52 -19.86
CA LEU A 241 -27.04 3.04 -19.32
C LEU A 241 -28.05 1.90 -19.26
N GLU A 242 -28.75 1.77 -18.13
CA GLU A 242 -29.88 0.83 -17.98
C GLU A 242 -31.18 1.44 -18.53
N ALA A 243 -31.31 2.76 -18.44
CA ALA A 243 -32.37 3.58 -19.03
C ALA A 243 -31.84 5.00 -19.26
N PRO A 244 -32.61 5.94 -19.86
CA PRO A 244 -32.18 7.33 -19.96
C PRO A 244 -31.70 7.87 -18.61
N ASN A 245 -30.45 8.34 -18.57
CA ASN A 245 -29.74 8.83 -17.39
C ASN A 245 -29.51 7.82 -16.25
N ASN A 246 -29.97 6.58 -16.34
CA ASN A 246 -29.79 5.61 -15.26
C ASN A 246 -28.55 4.75 -15.47
N ILE A 247 -27.70 4.67 -14.45
CA ILE A 247 -26.50 3.82 -14.43
C ILE A 247 -26.58 2.81 -13.29
N ARG A 248 -25.98 1.65 -13.52
CA ARG A 248 -25.85 0.57 -12.54
C ARG A 248 -24.41 0.11 -12.46
N HIS A 249 -23.93 -0.02 -11.23
CA HIS A 249 -22.67 -0.70 -10.93
C HIS A 249 -22.94 -1.96 -10.10
N LEU A 250 -22.06 -2.95 -10.26
CA LEU A 250 -22.13 -4.21 -9.55
C LEU A 250 -20.96 -4.32 -8.58
N VAL A 251 -21.26 -4.60 -7.31
CA VAL A 251 -20.30 -4.86 -6.25
C VAL A 251 -20.41 -6.34 -5.85
N ARG A 252 -19.33 -7.11 -5.98
CA ARG A 252 -19.35 -8.53 -5.64
C ARG A 252 -19.34 -8.71 -4.12
N ARG A 253 -20.32 -9.44 -3.58
CA ARG A 253 -20.41 -9.67 -2.12
C ARG A 253 -19.22 -10.40 -1.55
N ARG A 254 -18.67 -11.37 -2.29
CA ARG A 254 -17.55 -12.21 -1.83
C ARG A 254 -16.28 -11.42 -1.48
N THR A 255 -16.10 -10.24 -2.07
CA THR A 255 -14.95 -9.35 -1.85
C THR A 255 -15.36 -8.04 -1.17
N PHE A 256 -16.61 -7.93 -0.72
CA PHE A 256 -17.13 -6.71 -0.11
C PHE A 256 -17.30 -6.91 1.39
N VAL A 257 -16.31 -6.46 2.15
CA VAL A 257 -16.32 -6.45 3.61
C VAL A 257 -16.30 -5.00 4.08
N PRO A 258 -17.47 -4.43 4.46
CA PRO A 258 -17.56 -3.05 4.92
C PRO A 258 -16.65 -2.75 6.11
N ALA A 259 -16.03 -1.58 6.13
CA ALA A 259 -15.17 -1.09 7.20
C ALA A 259 -15.14 0.44 7.24
N GLU A 260 -14.74 1.03 8.38
CA GLU A 260 -14.66 2.49 8.56
C GLU A 260 -13.66 3.15 7.60
N ASP A 261 -12.57 2.44 7.28
CA ASP A 261 -11.50 2.87 6.41
C ASP A 261 -11.69 2.43 4.95
N PHE A 262 -12.88 1.96 4.57
CA PHE A 262 -13.14 1.42 3.23
C PHE A 262 -14.27 2.17 2.51
N TRP A 263 -14.00 2.61 1.29
CA TRP A 263 -14.90 3.40 0.45
C TRP A 263 -15.05 2.78 -0.94
N LEU A 264 -16.14 3.12 -1.63
CA LEU A 264 -16.40 2.77 -3.02
C LEU A 264 -16.46 4.03 -3.89
N GLY A 265 -15.76 4.01 -5.01
CA GLY A 265 -15.84 5.02 -6.06
C GLY A 265 -16.60 4.49 -7.27
N PHE A 266 -17.68 5.17 -7.66
CA PHE A 266 -18.49 4.81 -8.83
C PHE A 266 -18.32 5.85 -9.94
N TYR A 267 -17.99 5.38 -11.14
CA TYR A 267 -17.57 6.22 -12.27
C TYR A 267 -18.29 5.85 -13.57
N TYR A 268 -18.90 6.83 -14.22
CA TYR A 268 -19.53 6.64 -15.51
C TYR A 268 -18.65 7.17 -16.65
N PHE A 269 -18.45 6.34 -17.68
CA PHE A 269 -17.77 6.74 -18.90
C PHE A 269 -18.78 6.97 -20.04
N GLU A 270 -18.87 8.22 -20.50
CA GLU A 270 -19.74 8.63 -21.59
C GLU A 270 -19.15 8.22 -22.95
N GLN A 271 -19.45 7.00 -23.41
CA GLN A 271 -18.88 6.47 -24.67
C GLN A 271 -19.04 7.40 -25.88
N PRO A 272 -20.21 8.05 -26.13
CA PRO A 272 -20.36 8.92 -27.29
C PRO A 272 -19.42 10.13 -27.26
N LEU A 273 -19.11 10.64 -26.06
CA LEU A 273 -18.23 11.80 -25.86
C LEU A 273 -16.78 11.41 -25.54
N ARG A 274 -16.50 10.10 -25.36
CA ARG A 274 -15.20 9.53 -25.01
C ARG A 274 -14.54 10.22 -23.80
N ARG A 275 -15.35 10.52 -22.78
CA ARG A 275 -14.90 11.18 -21.56
C ARG A 275 -15.57 10.57 -20.33
N PHE A 276 -14.99 10.79 -19.17
CA PHE A 276 -15.69 10.57 -17.92
C PHE A 276 -16.81 11.59 -17.75
N PHE A 277 -17.90 11.12 -17.17
CA PHE A 277 -18.92 12.02 -16.63
C PHE A 277 -18.25 12.95 -15.60
N PRO A 278 -18.63 14.25 -15.55
CA PRO A 278 -17.96 15.22 -14.69
C PRO A 278 -18.03 14.90 -13.19
N ASP A 279 -19.01 14.09 -12.78
CA ASP A 279 -19.19 13.69 -11.39
C ASP A 279 -18.90 12.21 -11.17
N CYS A 280 -18.57 11.90 -9.92
CA CYS A 280 -18.45 10.54 -9.40
C CYS A 280 -19.21 10.41 -8.09
N TRP A 281 -19.35 9.19 -7.61
CA TRP A 281 -19.89 8.91 -6.28
C TRP A 281 -18.82 8.27 -5.40
N LEU A 282 -18.47 8.92 -4.29
CA LEU A 282 -17.55 8.40 -3.29
C LEU A 282 -18.34 8.04 -2.02
N VAL A 283 -18.58 6.76 -1.83
CA VAL A 283 -19.52 6.25 -0.82
C VAL A 283 -18.74 5.48 0.26
N PRO A 284 -18.87 5.84 1.56
CA PRO A 284 -18.36 5.01 2.64
C PRO A 284 -18.97 3.60 2.57
N SER A 285 -18.15 2.55 2.73
CA SER A 285 -18.62 1.17 2.55
C SER A 285 -19.69 0.76 3.57
N LEU A 286 -19.62 1.26 4.80
CA LEU A 286 -20.65 1.04 5.83
C LEU A 286 -22.00 1.63 5.40
N GLU A 287 -21.97 2.79 4.75
CA GLU A 287 -23.17 3.45 4.27
C GLU A 287 -23.77 2.76 3.04
N PHE A 288 -22.90 2.30 2.12
CA PHE A 288 -23.33 1.46 1.01
C PHE A 288 -23.99 0.17 1.52
N ALA A 289 -23.40 -0.50 2.51
CA ALA A 289 -23.99 -1.69 3.12
C ALA A 289 -25.34 -1.41 3.77
N ARG A 290 -25.46 -0.27 4.48
CA ARG A 290 -26.73 0.15 5.11
C ARG A 290 -27.84 0.40 4.08
N ARG A 291 -27.54 1.12 2.99
CA ARG A 291 -28.53 1.48 1.96
C ARG A 291 -28.88 0.35 0.98
N THR A 292 -28.12 -0.75 1.02
CA THR A 292 -28.35 -1.93 0.17
C THR A 292 -28.73 -3.17 0.98
N ALA A 293 -29.07 -3.00 2.26
CA ALA A 293 -29.43 -4.10 3.15
C ALA A 293 -30.70 -4.85 2.73
N ASP A 294 -31.58 -4.21 1.96
CA ASP A 294 -32.80 -4.78 1.37
C ASP A 294 -32.52 -5.64 0.12
N GLN A 295 -31.31 -5.56 -0.45
CA GLN A 295 -30.95 -6.39 -1.60
C GLN A 295 -30.63 -7.81 -1.13
N HIS A 296 -31.28 -8.80 -1.74
CA HIS A 296 -31.17 -10.21 -1.35
C HIS A 296 -30.40 -11.09 -2.34
N ASP A 297 -29.90 -10.54 -3.46
CA ASP A 297 -29.03 -11.28 -4.38
C ASP A 297 -27.79 -11.79 -3.63
N ALA A 298 -27.53 -13.10 -3.69
CA ALA A 298 -26.47 -13.74 -2.91
C ALA A 298 -25.05 -13.43 -3.44
N THR A 299 -24.92 -12.92 -4.66
CA THR A 299 -23.66 -12.77 -5.38
C THR A 299 -23.21 -11.33 -5.51
N VAL A 300 -24.15 -10.41 -5.71
CA VAL A 300 -23.87 -9.00 -6.00
C VAL A 300 -24.76 -8.06 -5.21
N LEU A 301 -24.24 -6.85 -5.01
CA LEU A 301 -24.99 -5.65 -4.62
C LEU A 301 -24.99 -4.70 -5.81
N THR A 302 -26.10 -3.99 -6.02
CA THR A 302 -26.24 -2.98 -7.06
C THR A 302 -26.16 -1.57 -6.48
N PHE A 303 -25.35 -0.74 -7.13
CA PHE A 303 -25.39 0.70 -6.99
C PHE A 303 -26.16 1.28 -8.18
N ASP A 304 -27.44 1.53 -7.98
CA ASP A 304 -28.32 2.20 -8.94
C ASP A 304 -28.39 3.70 -8.63
N THR A 305 -28.09 4.55 -9.62
CA THR A 305 -28.19 6.01 -9.57
C THR A 305 -28.58 6.60 -10.94
N THR A 306 -28.82 7.92 -10.97
CA THR A 306 -29.09 8.71 -12.16
C THR A 306 -28.02 9.79 -12.36
N LEU A 307 -27.71 10.10 -13.63
CA LEU A 307 -26.82 11.20 -14.02
C LEU A 307 -27.42 12.57 -13.69
N THR A 308 -28.72 12.66 -13.39
CA THR A 308 -29.40 13.89 -12.93
C THR A 308 -29.59 13.89 -11.42
N GLU A 309 -29.49 15.04 -10.77
CA GLU A 309 -29.56 15.10 -9.29
C GLU A 309 -30.97 14.86 -8.72
N GLU A 310 -32.01 15.25 -9.45
CA GLU A 310 -33.40 15.31 -8.94
C GLU A 310 -33.92 13.98 -8.38
N HIS A 311 -33.38 12.85 -8.84
CA HIS A 311 -33.80 11.50 -8.43
C HIS A 311 -32.64 10.63 -7.92
N ASP A 312 -31.49 11.24 -7.64
CA ASP A 312 -30.32 10.50 -7.16
C ASP A 312 -30.42 10.24 -5.64
N ARG A 313 -30.67 8.98 -5.27
CA ARG A 313 -30.66 8.54 -3.87
C ARG A 313 -29.28 8.57 -3.20
N TRP A 314 -28.22 8.78 -3.99
CA TRP A 314 -26.83 8.87 -3.55
C TRP A 314 -26.27 10.29 -3.71
N ARG A 315 -27.12 11.30 -3.95
CA ARG A 315 -26.71 12.69 -4.22
C ARG A 315 -25.73 13.28 -3.20
N GLU A 316 -25.80 12.86 -1.93
CA GLU A 316 -24.91 13.35 -0.86
C GLU A 316 -23.47 12.84 -0.98
N PHE A 317 -23.25 11.77 -1.76
CA PHE A 317 -21.94 11.21 -2.09
C PHE A 317 -21.48 11.58 -3.50
N ARG A 318 -22.27 12.41 -4.21
CA ARG A 318 -21.94 12.87 -5.55
C ARG A 318 -20.98 14.05 -5.46
N HIS A 319 -19.88 13.96 -6.16
CA HIS A 319 -18.82 14.96 -6.16
C HIS A 319 -18.29 15.17 -7.57
N ALA A 320 -17.83 16.38 -7.88
CA ALA A 320 -17.06 16.61 -9.09
C ALA A 320 -15.81 15.70 -9.07
N MET A 321 -15.45 15.16 -10.24
CA MET A 321 -14.27 14.31 -10.41
C MET A 321 -12.97 14.98 -9.94
N SER A 322 -12.89 16.31 -10.05
CA SER A 322 -11.76 17.12 -9.59
C SER A 322 -11.63 17.18 -8.06
N ASP A 323 -12.72 16.94 -7.33
CA ASP A 323 -12.78 17.16 -5.88
C ASP A 323 -12.45 15.88 -5.09
N GLN A 324 -12.18 14.77 -5.78
CA GLN A 324 -11.93 13.46 -5.17
C GLN A 324 -10.84 13.52 -4.09
N ALA A 325 -9.72 14.19 -4.36
CA ALA A 325 -8.64 14.33 -3.40
C ALA A 325 -9.08 15.08 -2.13
N ALA A 326 -9.90 16.13 -2.26
CA ALA A 326 -10.43 16.87 -1.12
C ALA A 326 -11.40 16.03 -0.29
N VAL A 327 -12.27 15.24 -0.94
CA VAL A 327 -13.19 14.31 -0.26
C VAL A 327 -12.40 13.24 0.49
N ILE A 328 -11.40 12.63 -0.15
CA ILE A 328 -10.54 11.60 0.47
C ILE A 328 -9.76 12.18 1.64
N ARG A 329 -9.22 13.39 1.52
CA ARG A 329 -8.53 14.10 2.61
C ARG A 329 -9.45 14.34 3.80
N SER A 330 -10.69 14.77 3.54
CA SER A 330 -11.69 14.95 4.59
C SER A 330 -12.03 13.62 5.27
N ALA A 331 -12.19 12.54 4.50
CA ALA A 331 -12.46 11.20 5.03
C ALA A 331 -11.30 10.67 5.89
N LEU A 332 -10.06 10.82 5.44
CA LEU A 332 -8.86 10.46 6.20
C LEU A 332 -8.78 11.25 7.52
N GLY A 333 -9.13 12.55 7.50
CA GLY A 333 -9.16 13.39 8.69
C GLY A 333 -10.23 12.98 9.72
N ALA A 334 -11.28 12.28 9.29
CA ALA A 334 -12.35 11.79 10.15
C ALA A 334 -12.07 10.39 10.75
N LEU A 335 -11.06 9.68 10.26
CA LEU A 335 -10.66 8.40 10.83
C LEU A 335 -10.08 8.59 12.25
N PRO A 336 -10.33 7.65 13.17
CA PRO A 336 -9.68 7.65 14.47
C PRO A 336 -8.16 7.63 14.29
N ALA A 337 -7.48 8.44 15.10
CA ALA A 337 -6.02 8.54 15.10
C ALA A 337 -5.36 7.26 15.58
#